data_AF-A0A921SSA5-F1
#
_entry.id   AF-A0A921SSA5-F1
#
_cell.length_a   1.000
_cell.length_b   1.000
_cell.length_c   1.000
_cell.angle_alpha   90.00
_cell.angle_beta   90.00
_cell.angle_gamma   90.00
#
_symmetry.space_group_name_H-M   'P 1'
#
loop_
_entity.id
_entity.type
_entity.pdbx_description
1 polymer ?
#
loop_
_entity_poly.entity_id
_entity_poly.type
_entity_poly.pdbx_seq_one_letter_code
_entity_poly.pdbx_strand_id
1 'polypeptide(L)'
;MQPLTTREGTGYVLSPERYDAGVNRLGALERMWADLEARQAAIPGELQALREAGKEKTVKFRELMAEKLTNAAILSALERAERWG
;
A
#
# COMPACT_ATOMS: atom_id res chain seq x y z
N MET A 1 -11.24 9.78 6.99
CA MET A 1 -11.08 10.37 5.65
C MET A 1 -12.46 10.41 5.00
N GLN A 2 -12.95 11.57 4.54
CA GLN A 2 -14.27 11.63 3.89
C GLN A 2 -14.16 11.22 2.40
N PRO A 3 -15.12 10.48 1.84
CA PRO A 3 -15.11 10.14 0.42
C PRO A 3 -15.33 11.40 -0.43
N LEU A 4 -14.56 11.53 -1.51
CA LEU A 4 -14.77 12.58 -2.51
C LEU A 4 -15.68 12.11 -3.65
N THR A 5 -15.68 10.81 -3.91
CA THR A 5 -16.44 10.15 -4.97
C THR A 5 -17.71 9.51 -4.43
N THR A 6 -18.73 9.42 -5.29
CA THR A 6 -19.96 8.67 -5.04
C THR A 6 -19.98 7.45 -5.95
N ARG A 7 -20.40 6.28 -5.44
CA ARG A 7 -20.56 5.09 -6.27
C ARG A 7 -21.87 5.18 -7.06
N GLU A 8 -21.78 5.11 -8.38
CA GLU A 8 -22.93 5.09 -9.28
C GLU A 8 -22.80 3.89 -10.23
N GLY A 9 -23.72 2.92 -10.10
CA GLY A 9 -23.65 1.66 -10.83
C GLY A 9 -22.37 0.89 -10.51
N THR A 10 -21.58 0.58 -11.54
CA THR A 10 -20.29 -0.11 -11.42
C THR A 10 -19.12 0.86 -11.21
N GLY A 11 -19.32 2.17 -11.37
CA GLY A 11 -18.22 3.15 -11.33
C GLY A 11 -18.33 4.16 -10.19
N TYR A 12 -17.46 5.17 -10.27
CA TYR A 12 -17.42 6.29 -9.34
C TYR A 12 -17.55 7.61 -10.09
N VAL A 13 -18.36 8.52 -9.55
CA VAL A 13 -18.49 9.89 -10.04
C VAL A 13 -17.90 10.88 -9.06
N LEU A 14 -17.43 12.00 -9.60
CA LEU A 14 -16.88 13.13 -8.86
C LEU A 14 -17.47 14.41 -9.47
N SER A 15 -17.92 15.34 -8.64
CA SER A 15 -18.39 16.64 -9.14
C SER A 15 -17.24 17.47 -9.73
N PRO A 16 -17.44 18.22 -10.82
CA PRO A 16 -16.39 19.02 -11.45
C PRO A 16 -15.65 19.97 -10.51
N GLU A 17 -16.35 20.59 -9.56
CA GLU A 17 -15.76 21.49 -8.55
C GLU A 17 -14.78 20.79 -7.58
N ARG A 18 -14.69 19.45 -7.63
CA ARG A 18 -13.78 18.64 -6.80
C ARG A 18 -12.67 17.96 -7.59
N TYR A 19 -12.55 18.20 -8.90
CA TYR A 19 -11.58 17.49 -9.74
C TYR A 19 -10.14 17.66 -9.28
N ASP A 20 -9.70 18.87 -8.93
CA ASP A 20 -8.34 19.10 -8.44
C ASP A 20 -8.06 18.31 -7.16
N ALA A 21 -9.01 18.28 -6.22
CA ALA A 21 -8.89 17.50 -4.99
C ALA A 21 -8.88 15.99 -5.27
N GLY A 22 -9.68 15.54 -6.24
CA GLY A 22 -9.73 14.15 -6.70
C GLY A 22 -8.41 13.69 -7.31
N VAL A 23 -7.87 14.45 -8.27
CA VAL A 23 -6.61 14.15 -8.96
C VAL A 23 -5.44 14.12 -7.97
N ASN A 24 -5.35 15.11 -7.07
CA ASN A 24 -4.29 15.14 -6.06
C ASN A 24 -4.35 13.92 -5.12
N ARG A 25 -5.55 13.50 -4.72
CA ARG A 25 -5.73 12.34 -3.84
C ARG A 25 -5.46 11.02 -4.57
N LEU A 26 -5.84 10.92 -5.85
CA LEU A 26 -5.49 9.78 -6.69
C LEU A 26 -3.98 9.66 -6.82
N GLY A 27 -3.29 10.75 -7.19
CA GLY A 27 -1.83 10.75 -7.30
C GLY A 27 -1.12 10.45 -5.97
N ALA A 28 -1.68 10.88 -4.83
CA ALA A 28 -1.15 10.50 -3.53
C ALA A 28 -1.33 9.00 -3.22
N LEU A 29 -2.47 8.42 -3.62
CA LEU A 29 -2.74 7.00 -3.47
C LEU A 29 -1.82 6.16 -4.36
N GLU A 30 -1.62 6.56 -5.62
CA GLU A 30 -0.71 5.91 -6.57
C GLU A 30 0.73 5.89 -6.04
N ARG A 31 1.23 7.04 -5.53
CA ARG A 31 2.55 7.10 -4.91
C ARG A 31 2.66 6.19 -3.69
N MET A 32 1.67 6.22 -2.79
CA MET A 32 1.63 5.36 -1.61
C MET A 32 1.65 3.88 -2.00
N TRP A 33 0.88 3.49 -3.02
CA TRP A 33 0.87 2.11 -3.52
C TRP A 33 2.24 1.72 -4.06
N ALA A 34 2.83 2.52 -4.94
CA ALA A 34 4.14 2.25 -5.51
C ALA A 34 5.25 2.13 -4.43
N ASP A 35 5.23 3.02 -3.43
CA ASP A 35 6.16 2.96 -2.30
C ASP A 35 5.98 1.67 -1.48
N LEU A 36 4.73 1.24 -1.27
CA LEU A 36 4.41 0.01 -0.56
C LEU A 36 4.89 -1.24 -1.30
N GLU A 37 4.72 -1.29 -2.61
CA GLU A 37 5.23 -2.37 -3.47
C GLU A 37 6.76 -2.43 -3.45
N ALA A 38 7.41 -1.27 -3.64
CA ALA A 38 8.87 -1.18 -3.59
C ALA A 38 9.40 -1.64 -2.22
N ARG A 39 8.73 -1.23 -1.14
CA ARG A 39 9.10 -1.64 0.21
C ARG A 39 8.91 -3.13 0.42
N GLN A 40 7.77 -3.69 0.00
CA GLN A 40 7.48 -5.12 0.07
C GLN A 40 8.52 -5.96 -0.68
N ALA A 41 9.00 -5.47 -1.83
CA ALA A 41 10.04 -6.13 -2.62
C ALA A 41 11.43 -6.05 -1.97
N ALA A 42 11.74 -4.97 -1.23
CA ALA A 42 13.03 -4.79 -0.58
C ALA A 42 13.21 -5.60 0.72
N ILE A 43 12.14 -5.75 1.53
CA ILE A 43 12.23 -6.41 2.86
C ILE A 43 12.88 -7.80 2.84
N PRO A 44 12.58 -8.71 1.89
CA PRO A 44 13.22 -10.03 1.84
C PRO A 44 14.75 -9.98 1.78
N GLY A 45 15.32 -9.03 1.04
CA GLY A 45 16.76 -8.84 0.95
C GLY A 45 17.38 -8.38 2.27
N GLU A 46 16.73 -7.43 2.95
CA GLU A 46 17.16 -6.97 4.29
C GLU A 46 17.07 -8.09 5.34
N LEU A 47 16.00 -8.87 5.31
CA LEU A 47 15.85 -10.04 6.19
C LEU A 47 16.95 -11.07 5.93
N GLN A 48 17.29 -11.32 4.67
CA GLN A 48 18.34 -12.25 4.30
C GLN A 48 19.72 -11.77 4.80
N ALA A 49 20.05 -10.49 4.62
CA ALA A 49 21.27 -9.91 5.16
C ALA A 49 21.36 -10.04 6.69
N LEU A 50 20.23 -9.88 7.39
CA LEU A 50 20.18 -10.10 8.85
C LEU A 50 20.36 -11.58 9.23
N ARG A 51 19.84 -12.53 8.45
CA ARG A 51 20.07 -13.97 8.67
C ARG A 51 21.54 -14.33 8.54
N GLU A 52 22.17 -13.87 7.47
CA GLU A 52 23.60 -14.10 7.21
C GLU A 52 24.49 -13.49 8.31
N ALA A 53 24.06 -12.39 8.91
CA ALA A 53 24.71 -11.79 10.06
C ALA A 53 24.34 -12.44 11.42
N GLY A 54 23.52 -13.50 11.46
CA GLY A 54 23.07 -14.17 12.68
C GLY A 54 22.09 -13.37 13.54
N LYS A 55 21.43 -12.35 12.98
CA LYS A 55 20.59 -11.35 13.69
C LYS A 55 19.09 -11.65 13.69
N GLU A 56 18.70 -12.91 13.51
CA GLU A 56 17.28 -13.32 13.39
C GLU A 56 16.42 -13.05 14.64
N LYS A 57 17.05 -12.99 15.82
CA LYS A 57 16.34 -12.77 17.09
C LYS A 57 16.20 -11.29 17.47
N THR A 58 16.76 -10.38 16.68
CA THR A 58 16.77 -8.94 16.96
C THR A 58 15.38 -8.31 16.79
N VAL A 59 15.17 -7.17 17.45
CA VAL A 59 13.94 -6.37 17.29
C VAL A 59 13.77 -5.96 15.83
N LYS A 60 14.84 -5.51 15.17
CA LYS A 60 14.82 -5.10 13.77
C LYS A 60 14.35 -6.22 12.83
N PHE A 61 14.79 -7.46 13.05
CA PHE A 61 14.32 -8.59 12.25
C PHE A 61 12.80 -8.82 12.42
N ARG A 62 12.29 -8.73 13.65
CA ARG A 62 10.86 -8.86 13.94
C ARG A 62 10.03 -7.72 13.34
N GLU A 63 10.53 -6.49 13.40
CA GLU A 63 9.92 -5.32 12.77
C GLU A 63 9.80 -5.52 11.25
N LEU A 64 10.87 -5.95 10.59
CA LEU A 64 10.85 -6.23 9.15
C LEU A 64 9.88 -7.36 8.79
N MET A 65 9.81 -8.42 9.60
CA MET A 65 8.83 -9.49 9.40
C MET A 65 7.39 -8.98 9.57
N ALA A 66 7.13 -8.17 10.58
CA ALA A 66 5.81 -7.56 10.79
C ALA A 66 5.44 -6.63 9.63
N GLU A 67 6.36 -5.77 9.21
CA GLU A 67 6.18 -4.86 8.08
C GLU A 67 5.87 -5.63 6.79
N LYS A 68 6.60 -6.70 6.49
CA LYS A 68 6.33 -7.55 5.32
C LYS A 68 4.92 -8.13 5.31
N LEU A 69 4.45 -8.58 6.47
CA LEU A 69 3.11 -9.15 6.62
C LEU A 69 2.03 -8.08 6.48
N THR A 70 2.24 -6.92 7.11
CA THR A 70 1.34 -5.77 7.03
C THR A 70 1.23 -5.25 5.60
N ASN A 71 2.36 -5.08 4.92
CA ASN A 71 2.39 -4.61 3.53
C ASN A 71 1.66 -5.61 2.60
N ALA A 72 1.91 -6.91 2.75
CA ALA A 72 1.19 -7.95 2.00
C ALA A 72 -0.33 -7.90 2.24
N ALA A 73 -0.76 -7.69 3.49
CA ALA A 73 -2.18 -7.58 3.82
C ALA A 73 -2.85 -6.35 3.20
N ILE A 74 -2.15 -5.20 3.20
CA ILE A 74 -2.63 -3.96 2.58
C ILE A 74 -2.71 -4.13 1.06
N LEU A 75 -1.64 -4.60 0.40
CA LEU A 75 -1.62 -4.83 -1.05
C LEU A 75 -2.74 -5.78 -1.47
N SER A 76 -2.94 -6.88 -0.73
CA SER A 76 -4.05 -7.81 -0.99
C SER A 76 -5.43 -7.15 -0.85
N ALA A 77 -5.59 -6.19 0.05
CA ALA A 77 -6.84 -5.45 0.20
C ALA A 77 -7.07 -4.48 -0.97
N LEU A 78 -6.01 -3.84 -1.45
CA LEU A 78 -6.05 -2.94 -2.61
C LEU A 78 -6.36 -3.71 -3.90
N GLU A 79 -5.72 -4.85 -4.15
CA GLU A 79 -6.02 -5.73 -5.29
C GLU A 79 -7.46 -6.24 -5.29
N ARG A 80 -8.02 -6.49 -4.10
CA ARG A 80 -9.45 -6.82 -3.99
C ARG A 80 -10.29 -5.62 -4.37
N ALA A 81 -9.98 -4.42 -3.87
CA ALA A 81 -10.75 -3.22 -4.21
C ALA A 81 -10.78 -2.94 -5.72
N GLU A 82 -9.65 -3.12 -6.42
CA GLU A 82 -9.55 -2.97 -7.87
C GLU A 82 -10.43 -3.97 -8.64
N ARG A 83 -10.54 -5.20 -8.14
CA ARG A 83 -11.33 -6.28 -8.79
C ARG A 83 -12.85 -6.05 -8.80
N TRP A 84 -13.35 -5.08 -8.02
CA TRP A 84 -14.77 -4.71 -7.94
C TRP A 84 -15.05 -3.26 -8.37
N GLY A 85 -14.03 -2.56 -8.86
CA GLY A 85 -14.12 -1.20 -9.43
C GLY A 85 -14.39 -1.18 -10.92
#